data_AF-A0A3A8YW81-F1
#
_entry.id   AF-A0A3A8YW81-F1
#
_cell.length_a   1.000
_cell.length_b   1.000
_cell.length_c   1.000
_cell.angle_alpha   90.00
_cell.angle_beta   90.00
_cell.angle_gamma   90.00
#
_symmetry.space_group_name_H-M   'P 1'
#
loop_
_entity.id
_entity.type
_entity.pdbx_description
1 polymer ?
#
loop_
_entity_poly.entity_id
_entity_poly.type
_entity_poly.pdbx_seq_one_letter_code
_entity_poly.pdbx_strand_id
1 'polypeptide(L)' 'MDIQSHLLELEAAVQRIADGLSAVQIMVLGLEGAGSRYAGALHAVYCYLSEAEQTLQTQLTACLDRT' A
#
# COMPACT_ATOMS: atom_id res chain seq x y z
N MET A 1 -7.87 11.28 23.68
CA MET A 1 -7.38 11.24 22.29
C MET A 1 -8.45 11.88 21.43
N ASP A 2 -8.08 12.84 20.59
CA ASP A 2 -9.01 13.51 19.69
C ASP A 2 -8.97 12.85 18.29
N ILE A 3 -9.90 13.24 17.43
CA ILE A 3 -10.00 12.66 16.09
C ILE A 3 -8.77 12.96 15.22
N GLN A 4 -8.06 14.07 15.44
CA GLN A 4 -6.86 14.43 14.69
C GLN A 4 -5.72 13.48 15.02
N SER A 5 -5.50 13.17 16.30
CA SER A 5 -4.48 12.21 16.72
C SER A 5 -4.73 10.80 16.14
N HIS A 6 -5.99 10.37 16.06
CA HIS A 6 -6.35 9.10 15.40
C HIS A 6 -6.10 9.11 13.88
N LEU A 7 -6.37 10.23 13.20
CA LEU A 7 -6.13 10.35 11.76
C LEU A 7 -4.64 10.35 11.42
N LEU A 8 -3.80 10.99 12.25
CA LEU A 8 -2.33 10.97 12.09
C LEU A 8 -1.75 9.56 12.33
N GLU A 9 -2.25 8.83 13.34
CA GLU A 9 -1.86 7.44 13.55
C GLU A 9 -2.25 6.54 12.37
N LEU A 10 -3.44 6.80 11.79
CA LEU A 10 -3.91 6.10 10.60
C LEU A 10 -3.05 6.43 9.39
N GLU A 11 -2.66 7.69 9.17
CA GLU A 11 -1.71 8.11 8.12
C GLU A 11 -0.38 7.38 8.24
N ALA A 12 0.19 7.31 9.44
CA ALA A 12 1.40 6.55 9.68
C ALA A 12 1.23 5.05 9.40
N ALA A 13 0.03 4.50 9.59
CA ALA A 13 -0.27 3.11 9.24
C ALA A 13 -0.40 2.90 7.72
N VAL A 14 -1.08 3.81 7.02
CA VAL A 14 -1.21 3.79 5.56
C VAL A 14 0.17 3.89 4.90
N GLN A 15 1.03 4.79 5.37
CA GLN A 15 2.39 4.92 4.85
C GLN A 15 3.20 3.62 4.99
N ARG A 16 3.10 2.94 6.13
CA ARG A 16 3.76 1.64 6.33
C ARG A 16 3.26 0.56 5.37
N ILE A 17 1.98 0.59 5.00
CA ILE A 17 1.43 -0.31 3.98
C ILE A 17 2.02 0.02 2.61
N ALA A 18 2.09 1.30 2.24
CA ALA A 18 2.69 1.77 0.99
C ALA A 18 4.15 1.33 0.84
N ASP A 19 4.93 1.49 1.92
CA ASP A 19 6.34 1.06 1.97
C ASP A 19 6.46 -0.45 1.78
N GLY A 20 5.59 -1.22 2.44
CA GLY A 20 5.53 -2.68 2.32
C GLY A 20 5.19 -3.12 0.88
N LEU A 21 4.23 -2.47 0.24
CA LEU A 21 3.86 -2.77 -1.15
C LEU A 21 4.97 -2.43 -2.13
N SER A 22 5.72 -1.34 -1.88
CA SER A 22 6.91 -1.00 -2.68
C SER A 22 7.97 -2.10 -2.60
N ALA A 23 8.20 -2.68 -1.40
CA ALA A 23 9.09 -3.82 -1.25
C ALA A 23 8.57 -5.07 -2.00
N VAL A 24 7.26 -5.35 -1.94
CA VAL A 24 6.65 -6.46 -2.70
C VAL A 24 6.81 -6.25 -4.20
N GLN A 25 6.66 -5.03 -4.71
CA GLN A 25 6.89 -4.72 -6.13
C GLN A 25 8.32 -5.08 -6.57
N ILE A 26 9.32 -4.74 -5.76
CA ILE A 26 10.72 -5.09 -6.02
C ILE A 26 10.90 -6.61 -6.06
N MET A 27 10.23 -7.34 -5.16
CA MET A 27 10.26 -8.81 -5.15
C MET A 27 9.65 -9.40 -6.42
N VAL A 28 8.53 -8.84 -6.90
CA VAL A 28 7.90 -9.25 -8.17
C VAL A 28 8.88 -9.08 -9.32
N LEU A 29 9.51 -7.91 -9.45
CA LEU A 29 10.49 -7.63 -10.51
C LEU A 29 11.68 -8.59 -10.45
N GLY A 30 12.17 -8.91 -9.25
CA GLY A 30 13.24 -9.90 -9.06
C GLY A 30 12.82 -11.31 -9.52
N LEU A 31 11.59 -11.72 -9.21
CA LEU A 31 11.04 -13.01 -9.63
C LEU A 31 10.82 -13.08 -11.15
N GLU A 32 10.34 -12.00 -11.76
CA GLU A 32 10.19 -11.88 -13.22
C GLU A 32 11.55 -12.01 -13.91
N GLY A 33 12.55 -11.27 -13.44
CA GLY A 33 13.93 -11.36 -13.96
C GLY A 33 14.55 -12.74 -13.81
N ALA A 34 14.18 -13.50 -12.78
CA ALA A 34 14.62 -14.88 -12.56
C ALA A 34 13.82 -15.92 -13.36
N GLY A 35 12.80 -15.53 -14.14
CA GLY A 35 11.93 -16.46 -14.86
C GLY A 35 11.08 -17.34 -13.93
N SER A 36 10.83 -16.87 -12.71
CA SER A 36 10.10 -17.65 -11.70
C SER A 36 8.63 -17.80 -12.08
N ARG A 37 8.12 -19.04 -11.99
CA ARG A 37 6.68 -19.34 -12.17
C ARG A 37 5.77 -18.62 -11.17
N TYR A 38 6.33 -18.11 -10.07
CA TYR A 38 5.57 -17.42 -9.02
C TYR A 38 5.40 -15.92 -9.28
N ALA A 39 6.13 -15.36 -10.24
CA ALA A 39 6.14 -13.93 -10.53
C ALA A 39 4.73 -13.39 -10.79
N GLY A 40 3.97 -14.04 -11.70
CA GLY A 40 2.61 -13.61 -12.03
C GLY A 40 1.63 -13.70 -10.85
N ALA A 41 1.76 -14.73 -10.00
CA ALA A 41 0.90 -14.87 -8.82
C ALA A 41 1.18 -13.78 -7.78
N LEU A 42 2.46 -13.48 -7.52
CA LEU A 42 2.83 -12.41 -6.60
C LEU A 42 2.48 -11.03 -7.17
N HIS A 43 2.63 -10.83 -8.49
CA HIS A 43 2.21 -9.60 -9.18
C HIS A 43 0.72 -9.35 -9.00
N ALA A 44 -0.14 -10.38 -9.14
CA ALA A 44 -1.57 -10.23 -8.91
C ALA A 44 -1.90 -9.79 -7.47
N VAL A 45 -1.22 -10.37 -6.47
CA VAL A 45 -1.36 -9.97 -5.06
C VAL A 45 -0.94 -8.51 -4.87
N TYR A 46 0.19 -8.10 -5.45
CA TYR A 46 0.63 -6.71 -5.44
C TYR A 46 -0.44 -5.78 -6.03
N CYS A 47 -0.98 -6.08 -7.22
CA CYS A 47 -2.01 -5.26 -7.86
C CYS A 47 -3.25 -5.07 -6.96
N TYR A 48 -3.81 -6.15 -6.41
CA TYR A 48 -4.99 -6.05 -5.55
C TYR A 48 -4.75 -5.18 -4.32
N LEU A 49 -3.58 -5.31 -3.71
CA LEU A 49 -3.25 -4.54 -2.51
C LEU A 49 -2.91 -3.08 -2.85
N SER A 50 -2.25 -2.80 -3.97
CA SER A 50 -1.98 -1.44 -4.44
C SER A 50 -3.25 -0.67 -4.80
N GLU A 51 -4.24 -1.32 -5.42
CA GLU A 51 -5.54 -0.69 -5.67
C GLU A 51 -6.28 -0.34 -4.37
N ALA A 52 -6.25 -1.26 -3.39
CA ALA A 52 -6.83 -1.02 -2.07
C ALA A 52 -6.10 0.10 -1.31
N GLU A 53 -4.78 0.14 -1.42
CA GLU A 53 -3.95 1.15 -0.78
C GLU A 53 -4.19 2.56 -1.37
N GLN A 54 -4.30 2.68 -2.70
CA GLN A 54 -4.68 3.95 -3.34
C GLN A 54 -6.05 4.45 -2.90
N THR A 55 -7.01 3.53 -2.78
CA THR A 55 -8.34 3.86 -2.27
C THR A 55 -8.26 4.35 -0.83
N LEU A 56 -7.46 3.68 0.01
CA LEU A 56 -7.27 4.04 1.41
C LEU A 56 -6.61 5.41 1.57
N GLN A 57 -5.54 5.69 0.82
CA GLN A 57 -4.88 6.99 0.78
C GLN A 57 -5.88 8.09 0.39
N THR A 58 -6.65 7.88 -0.69
CA THR A 58 -7.63 8.85 -1.17
C THR A 58 -8.67 9.21 -0.10
N GLN A 59 -9.22 8.21 0.58
CA GLN A 59 -10.19 8.44 1.64
C GLN A 59 -9.55 9.12 2.87
N LEU A 60 -8.33 8.75 3.21
CA LEU A 60 -7.62 9.35 4.34
C LEU A 60 -7.30 10.83 4.07
N THR A 61 -6.78 11.18 2.90
CA THR A 61 -6.54 12.58 2.51
C THR A 61 -7.83 13.39 2.58
N ALA A 62 -8.94 12.84 2.07
CA ALA A 62 -10.24 13.50 2.15
C ALA A 62 -10.73 13.72 3.60
N CYS A 63 -10.35 12.86 4.54
CA CYS A 63 -10.63 13.06 5.96
C CYS A 63 -9.73 14.15 6.55
N LEU A 64 -8.42 14.11 6.28
CA LEU A 64 -7.45 15.08 6.78
C LEU A 64 -7.77 16.51 6.32
N ASP A 65 -8.12 16.69 5.05
CA ASP A 65 -8.47 18.00 4.46
C ASP A 65 -9.74 18.63 5.05
N ARG A 66 -10.57 17.84 5.76
CA ARG A 66 -11.83 18.29 6.39
C ARG A 66 -11.68 18.56 7.88
N THR A 67 -10.48 18.47 8.43
CA THR A 67 -10.15 18.66 9.87
C THR A 67 -9.42 19.96 10.11
#